data_AF-A0A8J4Q5Q8-F1
#
_entry.id   AF-A0A8J4Q5Q8-F1
#
_cell.length_a   1.000
_cell.length_b   1.000
_cell.length_c   1.000
_cell.angle_alpha   90.00
_cell.angle_beta   90.00
_cell.angle_gamma   90.00
#
_symmetry.space_group_name_H-M   'P 1'
#
loop_
_entity.id
_entity.type
_entity.pdbx_description
1 polymer ?
#
loop_
_entity_poly.entity_id
_entity_poly.type
_entity_poly.pdbx_seq_one_letter_code
_entity_poly.pdbx_strand_id
1 'polypeptide(L)'
;MLLNARALVLLHILVWSLLPGTFSLRSGTLSDISCLKSITDSLEDPLNNIKSSWTFNKLKEGSFCRYVGVTCWNSFRVRDLDLANKGLRGEFPRGLVNCSELLTLDLSGNVISGSIPQGINYILPSIKMLNLSNNHLSGEIPLSFASCSSLESLRLDNNRLKGGIPKQLSQLSLLRIFNVSNNLLSGPVPDFFSRDTISSESYVNNSGLCGGPLDCCKNDGCTFEGSFKIGFKIGFIIFCSFINPYILLCNWVSSYMKNETMPTKTTVLEECRKNKGKQVDQITPLPNKGLHQEEIIPVFFLALLNI
;
A
#
# COMPACT_ATOMS: atom_id res chain seq x y z
N MET A 1 64.00 -45.48 20.26
CA MET A 1 62.68 -44.87 20.53
C MET A 1 62.14 -44.30 19.24
N LEU A 2 61.42 -45.09 18.45
CA LEU A 2 60.67 -44.56 17.31
C LEU A 2 59.37 -43.96 17.86
N LEU A 3 59.18 -42.65 17.71
CA LEU A 3 57.86 -42.08 17.91
C LEU A 3 56.91 -42.75 16.92
N ASN A 4 55.85 -43.35 17.45
CA ASN A 4 54.80 -44.00 16.67
C ASN A 4 54.22 -42.99 15.66
N ALA A 5 53.99 -43.39 14.41
CA ALA A 5 53.43 -42.52 13.38
C ALA A 5 52.13 -41.82 13.82
N ARG A 6 51.36 -42.47 14.71
CA ARG A 6 50.18 -41.87 15.36
C ARG A 6 50.49 -40.69 16.27
N ALA A 7 51.64 -40.72 16.96
CA ALA A 7 52.10 -39.61 17.81
C ALA A 7 52.56 -38.41 16.97
N LEU A 8 53.16 -38.65 15.79
CA LEU A 8 53.54 -37.59 14.84
C LEU A 8 52.31 -36.90 14.23
N VAL A 9 51.25 -37.65 13.91
CA VAL A 9 49.98 -37.09 13.42
C VAL A 9 49.29 -36.27 14.50
N LEU A 10 49.23 -36.76 15.74
CA LEU A 10 48.66 -36.01 16.87
C LEU A 10 49.48 -34.76 17.20
N LEU A 11 50.80 -34.83 17.11
CA LEU A 11 51.68 -33.66 17.27
C LEU A 11 51.44 -32.65 16.15
N HIS A 12 51.24 -33.10 14.90
CA HIS A 12 50.89 -32.21 13.79
C HIS A 12 49.55 -31.50 14.02
N ILE A 13 48.53 -32.22 14.48
CA ILE A 13 47.21 -31.64 14.80
C ILE A 13 47.32 -30.65 15.97
N LEU A 14 48.08 -31.01 17.01
CA LEU A 14 48.31 -30.14 18.18
C LEU A 14 49.12 -28.88 17.83
N VAL A 15 50.17 -29.00 17.01
CA VAL A 15 51.00 -27.89 16.55
C VAL A 15 50.18 -26.92 15.69
N TRP A 16 49.26 -27.41 14.86
CA TRP A 16 48.35 -26.55 14.08
C TRP A 16 47.23 -25.92 14.92
N SER A 17 46.83 -26.56 16.03
CA SER A 17 45.87 -25.99 16.98
C SER A 17 46.45 -24.94 17.94
N LEU A 18 47.78 -24.86 18.04
CA LEU A 18 48.52 -23.96 18.93
C LEU A 18 49.14 -22.76 18.19
N LEU A 19 48.95 -22.64 16.87
CA LEU A 19 49.33 -21.44 16.13
C LEU A 19 48.33 -20.30 16.45
N PRO A 20 48.81 -19.09 16.84
CA PRO A 20 47.94 -17.95 17.08
C PRO A 20 47.14 -17.65 15.80
N GLY A 21 45.81 -17.64 15.96
CA GLY A 21 44.84 -17.85 14.90
C GLY A 21 45.00 -16.97 13.66
N THR A 22 45.05 -17.63 12.51
CA THR A 22 44.47 -17.05 11.31
C THR A 22 42.97 -16.93 11.56
N PHE A 23 42.48 -15.72 11.89
CA PHE A 23 41.04 -15.43 11.92
C PHE A 23 40.48 -15.71 10.53
N SER A 24 39.93 -16.91 10.33
CA SER A 24 39.17 -17.25 9.13
C SER A 24 37.77 -16.69 9.29
N LEU A 25 37.31 -15.92 8.30
CA LEU A 25 35.95 -15.39 8.29
C LEU A 25 34.96 -16.55 8.19
N ARG A 26 33.81 -16.45 8.88
CA ARG A 26 32.72 -17.42 8.71
C ARG A 26 32.27 -17.42 7.25
N SER A 27 31.85 -18.59 6.75
CA SER A 27 31.34 -18.74 5.38
C SER A 27 30.23 -17.74 5.03
N GLY A 28 29.28 -17.49 5.96
CA GLY A 28 28.23 -16.48 5.78
C GLY A 28 28.78 -15.06 5.59
N THR A 29 29.80 -14.69 6.38
CA THR A 29 30.50 -13.40 6.28
C THR A 29 31.19 -13.25 4.91
N LEU A 30 31.81 -14.31 4.38
CA LEU A 30 32.41 -14.31 3.04
C LEU A 30 31.36 -14.17 1.94
N SER A 31 30.22 -14.84 2.09
CA SER A 31 29.08 -14.73 1.17
C SER A 31 28.56 -13.29 1.10
N ASP A 32 28.36 -12.65 2.27
CA ASP A 32 27.89 -11.27 2.33
C ASP A 32 28.92 -10.28 1.75
N ILE A 33 30.23 -10.52 1.93
CA ILE A 33 31.28 -9.73 1.27
C ILE A 33 31.18 -9.86 -0.26
N SER A 34 30.99 -11.07 -0.78
CA SER A 34 30.80 -11.32 -2.21
C SER A 34 29.56 -10.60 -2.75
N CYS A 35 28.46 -10.64 -1.99
CA CYS A 35 27.25 -9.89 -2.28
C CYS A 35 27.51 -8.38 -2.41
N LEU A 36 28.13 -7.75 -1.39
CA LEU A 36 28.42 -6.31 -1.40
C LEU A 36 29.38 -5.94 -2.54
N LYS A 37 30.38 -6.77 -2.82
CA LYS A 37 31.28 -6.55 -3.96
C LYS A 37 30.52 -6.58 -5.29
N SER A 38 29.58 -7.51 -5.46
CA SER A 38 28.75 -7.57 -6.66
C SER A 38 27.92 -6.31 -6.90
N ILE A 39 27.51 -5.62 -5.83
CA ILE A 39 26.80 -4.34 -5.94
C ILE A 39 27.75 -3.30 -6.52
N THR A 40 28.98 -3.20 -6.00
CA THR A 40 29.97 -2.25 -6.54
C THR A 40 30.47 -2.58 -7.95
N ASP A 41 30.35 -3.86 -8.35
CA ASP A 41 30.70 -4.31 -9.69
C ASP A 41 29.54 -4.04 -10.69
N SER A 42 28.29 -4.10 -10.24
CA SER A 42 27.10 -3.91 -11.09
C SER A 42 26.62 -2.46 -11.15
N LEU A 43 26.85 -1.69 -10.09
CA LEU A 43 26.40 -0.31 -9.95
C LEU A 43 27.57 0.67 -9.93
N GLU A 44 27.56 1.59 -10.88
CA GLU A 44 28.44 2.74 -10.89
C GLU A 44 28.00 3.74 -9.82
N ASP A 45 28.96 4.23 -9.04
CA ASP A 45 28.79 5.26 -8.01
C ASP A 45 29.56 6.53 -8.40
N PRO A 46 29.04 7.35 -9.33
CA PRO A 46 29.75 8.52 -9.84
C PRO A 46 29.90 9.63 -8.78
N LEU A 47 29.07 9.62 -7.74
CA LEU A 47 29.09 10.62 -6.67
C LEU A 47 29.91 10.17 -5.46
N ASN A 48 30.47 8.96 -5.49
CA ASN A 48 31.26 8.37 -4.41
C ASN A 48 30.49 8.28 -3.07
N ASN A 49 29.18 8.10 -3.14
CA ASN A 49 28.29 8.06 -1.98
C ASN A 49 28.31 6.72 -1.23
N ILE A 50 28.76 5.64 -1.88
CA ILE A 50 28.96 4.31 -1.27
C ILE A 50 30.44 3.92 -1.25
N LYS A 51 31.18 4.20 -2.34
CA LYS A 51 32.58 3.79 -2.52
C LYS A 51 33.53 4.47 -1.52
N SER A 52 33.16 5.64 -1.00
CA SER A 52 33.90 6.32 0.07
C SER A 52 33.94 5.52 1.38
N SER A 53 32.95 4.66 1.62
CA SER A 53 32.82 3.87 2.85
C SER A 53 33.14 2.38 2.64
N TRP A 54 32.83 1.83 1.47
CA TRP A 54 32.92 0.40 1.20
C TRP A 54 34.35 -0.01 0.84
N THR A 55 35.13 -0.45 1.83
CA THR A 55 36.54 -0.84 1.63
C THR A 55 36.77 -2.33 1.87
N PHE A 56 37.04 -3.08 0.80
CA PHE A 56 37.20 -4.55 0.87
C PHE A 56 38.63 -5.03 1.21
N ASN A 57 39.53 -4.12 1.61
CA ASN A 57 40.91 -4.44 1.97
C ASN A 57 41.00 -4.79 3.46
N LYS A 58 41.61 -5.93 3.82
CA LYS A 58 41.83 -6.39 5.20
C LYS A 58 40.55 -6.45 6.05
N LEU A 59 39.55 -7.18 5.55
CA LEU A 59 38.26 -7.35 6.20
C LEU A 59 38.38 -8.14 7.52
N LYS A 60 37.78 -7.59 8.58
CA LYS A 60 37.51 -8.30 9.84
C LYS A 60 36.04 -8.74 9.87
N GLU A 61 35.73 -9.75 10.67
CA GLU A 61 34.35 -10.22 10.82
C GLU A 61 33.43 -9.05 11.24
N GLY A 62 32.32 -8.85 10.51
CA GLY A 62 31.37 -7.77 10.78
C GLY A 62 31.84 -6.36 10.40
N SER A 63 33.04 -6.18 9.82
CA SER A 63 33.54 -4.84 9.45
C SER A 63 32.67 -4.11 8.42
N PHE A 64 32.04 -4.85 7.51
CA PHE A 64 31.10 -4.31 6.52
C PHE A 64 29.79 -3.80 7.12
N CYS A 65 29.47 -4.16 8.38
CA CYS A 65 28.27 -3.65 9.05
C CYS A 65 28.38 -2.16 9.43
N ARG A 66 29.56 -1.55 9.22
CA ARG A 66 29.79 -0.11 9.37
C ARG A 66 29.74 0.63 8.04
N TYR A 67 29.54 -0.09 6.94
CA TYR A 67 29.43 0.53 5.63
C TYR A 67 28.17 1.37 5.55
N VAL A 68 28.27 2.50 4.85
CA VAL A 68 27.12 3.36 4.55
C VAL A 68 26.03 2.50 3.90
N GLY A 69 24.83 2.56 4.46
CA GLY A 69 23.66 1.84 3.96
C GLY A 69 23.58 0.37 4.32
N VAL A 70 24.51 -0.19 5.10
CA VAL A 70 24.49 -1.61 5.50
C VAL A 70 24.06 -1.75 6.96
N THR A 71 22.99 -2.50 7.22
CA THR A 71 22.61 -2.94 8.56
C THR A 71 22.73 -4.46 8.66
N CYS A 72 23.30 -4.93 9.77
CA CYS A 72 23.54 -6.36 9.98
C CYS A 72 22.67 -6.97 11.08
N TRP A 73 22.30 -8.23 10.88
CA TRP A 73 21.83 -9.10 11.96
C TRP A 73 23.02 -9.71 12.72
N ASN A 74 22.92 -9.73 14.06
CA ASN A 74 23.93 -10.28 14.97
C ASN A 74 25.36 -9.79 14.67
N SER A 75 25.50 -8.59 14.09
CA SER A 75 26.78 -7.97 13.68
C SER A 75 27.58 -8.69 12.59
N PHE A 76 27.05 -9.73 11.94
CA PHE A 76 27.84 -10.52 10.97
C PHE A 76 27.12 -10.90 9.69
N ARG A 77 25.80 -10.69 9.59
CA ARG A 77 25.03 -11.02 8.39
C ARG A 77 24.33 -9.78 7.84
N VAL A 78 24.45 -9.49 6.56
CA VAL A 78 23.73 -8.35 5.95
C VAL A 78 22.23 -8.63 5.99
N ARG A 79 21.48 -7.72 6.61
CA ARG A 79 20.03 -7.82 6.77
C ARG A 79 19.28 -6.75 5.99
N ASP A 80 19.76 -5.50 6.04
CA ASP A 80 19.12 -4.38 5.38
C ASP A 80 20.15 -3.59 4.58
N LEU A 81 19.79 -3.26 3.34
CA LEU A 81 20.55 -2.41 2.44
C LEU A 81 19.73 -1.17 2.10
N ASP A 82 20.12 -0.03 2.67
CA ASP A 82 19.57 1.30 2.34
C ASP A 82 20.57 2.05 1.46
N LEU A 83 20.33 1.98 0.15
CA LEU A 83 21.09 2.63 -0.89
C LEU A 83 20.23 3.66 -1.63
N ALA A 84 19.23 4.21 -0.95
CA ALA A 84 18.35 5.22 -1.53
C ALA A 84 19.09 6.53 -1.80
N ASN A 85 18.75 7.19 -2.91
CA ASN A 85 19.23 8.52 -3.28
C ASN A 85 20.77 8.66 -3.32
N LYS A 86 21.47 7.61 -3.76
CA LYS A 86 22.95 7.60 -3.86
C LYS A 86 23.45 8.02 -5.24
N GLY A 87 22.57 8.19 -6.22
CA GLY A 87 22.93 8.52 -7.60
C GLY A 87 23.54 7.34 -8.36
N LEU A 88 23.26 6.10 -7.92
CA LEU A 88 23.79 4.88 -8.50
C LEU A 88 23.24 4.67 -9.92
N ARG A 89 24.08 4.15 -10.81
CA ARG A 89 23.74 3.86 -12.21
C ARG A 89 24.12 2.43 -12.57
N GLY A 90 23.51 1.88 -13.60
CA GLY A 90 23.78 0.52 -14.07
C GLY A 90 22.52 -0.35 -14.05
N GLU A 91 22.69 -1.64 -13.83
CA GLU A 91 21.60 -2.62 -13.79
C GLU A 91 21.45 -3.26 -12.41
N PHE A 92 20.33 -3.97 -12.21
CA PHE A 92 20.04 -4.67 -10.96
C PHE A 92 21.17 -5.66 -10.59
N PRO A 93 21.78 -5.56 -9.38
CA PRO A 93 22.91 -6.40 -8.99
C PRO A 93 22.47 -7.84 -8.68
N ARG A 94 22.70 -8.76 -9.63
CA ARG A 94 22.28 -10.17 -9.49
C ARG A 94 23.04 -10.94 -8.41
N GLY A 95 24.22 -10.46 -8.00
CA GLY A 95 25.01 -11.09 -6.93
C GLY A 95 24.43 -10.89 -5.52
N LEU A 96 23.31 -10.16 -5.39
CA LEU A 96 22.51 -10.08 -4.15
C LEU A 96 22.07 -11.46 -3.63
N VAL A 97 22.04 -12.50 -4.48
CA VAL A 97 21.82 -13.90 -4.09
C VAL A 97 22.72 -14.38 -2.94
N ASN A 98 23.93 -13.79 -2.83
CA ASN A 98 24.88 -14.16 -1.79
C ASN A 98 24.55 -13.52 -0.41
N CYS A 99 23.67 -12.51 -0.35
CA CYS A 99 23.16 -11.94 0.89
C CYS A 99 21.93 -12.73 1.39
N SER A 100 22.12 -13.97 1.87
CA SER A 100 21.00 -14.90 2.13
C SER A 100 20.03 -14.47 3.24
N GLU A 101 20.44 -13.54 4.12
CA GLU A 101 19.62 -13.01 5.23
C GLU A 101 19.03 -11.64 4.92
N LEU A 102 19.11 -11.17 3.67
CA LEU A 102 18.60 -9.86 3.27
C LEU A 102 17.07 -9.83 3.36
N LEU A 103 16.56 -8.94 4.21
CA LEU A 103 15.12 -8.73 4.44
C LEU A 103 14.63 -7.43 3.81
N THR A 104 15.49 -6.40 3.76
CA THR A 104 15.15 -5.08 3.25
C THR A 104 16.16 -4.63 2.20
N LEU A 105 15.67 -4.21 1.04
CA LEU A 105 16.47 -3.60 -0.01
C LEU A 105 15.77 -2.32 -0.50
N ASP A 106 16.41 -1.18 -0.24
CA ASP A 106 16.02 0.11 -0.79
C ASP A 106 17.07 0.59 -1.79
N LEU A 107 16.69 0.64 -3.07
CA LEU A 107 17.47 1.20 -4.17
C LEU A 107 16.76 2.42 -4.78
N SER A 108 15.81 3.01 -4.08
CA SER A 108 14.97 4.08 -4.62
C SER A 108 15.72 5.38 -4.88
N GLY A 109 15.23 6.18 -5.82
CA GLY A 109 15.81 7.50 -6.13
C GLY A 109 17.22 7.41 -6.74
N ASN A 110 17.48 6.37 -7.53
CA ASN A 110 18.73 6.20 -8.26
C ASN A 110 18.46 6.26 -9.78
N VAL A 111 19.47 5.95 -10.58
CA VAL A 111 19.39 5.95 -12.05
C VAL A 111 19.58 4.53 -12.58
N ILE A 112 19.09 3.52 -11.85
CA ILE A 112 19.20 2.11 -12.21
C ILE A 112 18.27 1.84 -13.39
N SER A 113 18.78 1.12 -14.38
CA SER A 113 18.14 0.84 -15.65
C SER A 113 18.12 -0.67 -15.95
N GLY A 114 17.71 -1.04 -17.16
CA GLY A 114 17.50 -2.43 -17.53
C GLY A 114 16.21 -3.00 -16.94
N SER A 115 16.10 -4.32 -16.89
CA SER A 115 14.91 -5.02 -16.37
C SER A 115 15.13 -5.62 -15.00
N ILE A 116 14.06 -5.72 -14.20
CA ILE A 116 14.06 -6.55 -12.99
C ILE A 116 14.27 -8.01 -13.42
N PRO A 117 15.24 -8.76 -12.83
CA PRO A 117 15.51 -10.15 -13.22
C PRO A 117 14.28 -11.06 -13.08
N GLN A 118 14.02 -11.89 -14.08
CA GLN A 118 12.89 -12.84 -14.08
C GLN A 118 12.97 -13.93 -13.00
N GLY A 119 14.14 -14.13 -12.40
CA GLY A 119 14.38 -15.06 -11.29
C GLY A 119 14.56 -14.35 -9.95
N ILE A 120 13.82 -13.27 -9.70
CA ILE A 120 14.04 -12.42 -8.51
C ILE A 120 13.89 -13.18 -7.19
N ASN A 121 13.04 -14.22 -7.15
CA ASN A 121 12.84 -15.08 -6.00
C ASN A 121 14.09 -15.88 -5.62
N TYR A 122 14.95 -16.22 -6.60
CA TYR A 122 16.22 -16.89 -6.33
C TYR A 122 17.28 -15.90 -5.83
N ILE A 123 17.20 -14.65 -6.26
CA ILE A 123 18.14 -13.59 -5.86
C ILE A 123 17.78 -13.05 -4.47
N LEU A 124 16.49 -12.94 -4.17
CA LEU A 124 15.94 -12.33 -2.96
C LEU A 124 14.92 -13.28 -2.29
N PRO A 125 15.35 -14.47 -1.80
CA PRO A 125 14.43 -15.49 -1.31
C PRO A 125 13.71 -15.11 -0.01
N SER A 126 14.35 -14.29 0.84
CA SER A 126 13.87 -13.91 2.18
C SER A 126 13.32 -12.49 2.26
N ILE A 127 13.19 -11.79 1.13
CA ILE A 127 12.89 -10.36 1.11
C ILE A 127 11.49 -10.07 1.67
N LYS A 128 11.42 -9.03 2.51
CA LYS A 128 10.19 -8.50 3.11
C LYS A 128 9.83 -7.15 2.52
N MET A 129 10.82 -6.28 2.34
CA MET A 129 10.62 -4.95 1.77
C MET A 129 11.57 -4.73 0.60
N LEU A 130 10.99 -4.48 -0.57
CA LEU A 130 11.73 -4.13 -1.78
C LEU A 130 11.24 -2.79 -2.30
N ASN A 131 12.12 -1.80 -2.30
CA ASN A 131 11.85 -0.48 -2.86
C ASN A 131 12.79 -0.20 -4.02
N LEU A 132 12.23 -0.20 -5.24
CA LEU A 132 12.90 0.13 -6.49
C LEU A 132 12.33 1.40 -7.12
N SER A 133 11.55 2.16 -6.36
CA SER A 133 10.85 3.35 -6.88
C SER A 133 11.82 4.43 -7.38
N ASN A 134 11.35 5.31 -8.26
CA ASN A 134 12.14 6.46 -8.75
C ASN A 134 13.47 6.03 -9.38
N ASN A 135 13.38 5.16 -10.39
CA ASN A 135 14.51 4.67 -11.18
C ASN A 135 14.15 4.68 -12.67
N HIS A 136 15.01 4.12 -13.53
CA HIS A 136 14.78 3.96 -14.96
C HIS A 136 14.53 2.48 -15.35
N LEU A 137 14.00 1.66 -14.44
CA LEU A 137 13.73 0.25 -14.71
C LEU A 137 12.67 0.10 -15.78
N SER A 138 12.83 -0.91 -16.63
CA SER A 138 12.01 -1.18 -17.80
C SER A 138 11.67 -2.67 -17.92
N GLY A 139 10.89 -3.04 -18.94
CA GLY A 139 10.43 -4.42 -19.10
C GLY A 139 9.22 -4.72 -18.20
N GLU A 140 8.92 -6.00 -18.02
CA GLU A 140 7.74 -6.47 -17.29
C GLU A 140 8.03 -6.68 -15.79
N ILE A 141 6.99 -6.63 -14.97
CA ILE A 141 7.06 -7.06 -13.56
C ILE A 141 7.18 -8.60 -13.55
N PRO A 142 8.27 -9.18 -13.02
CA PRO A 142 8.44 -10.63 -13.00
C PRO A 142 7.36 -11.36 -12.22
N LEU A 143 6.80 -12.42 -12.80
CA LEU A 143 5.84 -13.29 -12.10
C LEU A 143 6.47 -13.99 -10.89
N SER A 144 7.79 -14.14 -10.88
CA SER A 144 8.56 -14.77 -9.81
C SER A 144 8.42 -14.08 -8.46
N PHE A 145 8.01 -12.80 -8.42
CA PHE A 145 7.70 -12.11 -7.17
C PHE A 145 6.61 -12.84 -6.36
N ALA A 146 5.70 -13.57 -7.02
CA ALA A 146 4.69 -14.40 -6.34
C ALA A 146 5.30 -15.53 -5.48
N SER A 147 6.57 -15.89 -5.70
CA SER A 147 7.31 -16.86 -4.89
C SER A 147 8.08 -16.24 -3.72
N CYS A 148 8.15 -14.91 -3.61
CA CYS A 148 8.71 -14.22 -2.45
C CYS A 148 7.67 -14.19 -1.32
N SER A 149 7.41 -15.33 -0.68
CA SER A 149 6.31 -15.50 0.28
C SER A 149 6.38 -14.60 1.52
N SER A 150 7.57 -14.07 1.84
CA SER A 150 7.78 -13.14 2.95
C SER A 150 7.57 -11.67 2.57
N LEU A 151 7.24 -11.36 1.31
CA LEU A 151 7.14 -9.99 0.82
C LEU A 151 5.92 -9.27 1.43
N GLU A 152 6.22 -8.20 2.17
CA GLU A 152 5.26 -7.34 2.87
C GLU A 152 5.10 -5.99 2.15
N SER A 153 6.15 -5.50 1.48
CA SER A 153 6.20 -4.22 0.78
C SER A 153 6.94 -4.31 -0.55
N LEU A 154 6.27 -3.93 -1.63
CA LEU A 154 6.82 -3.87 -2.98
C LEU A 154 6.51 -2.51 -3.62
N ARG A 155 7.54 -1.68 -3.77
CA ARG A 155 7.43 -0.36 -4.39
C ARG A 155 8.21 -0.32 -5.70
N LEU A 156 7.49 -0.10 -6.79
CA LEU A 156 7.99 -0.05 -8.16
C LEU A 156 7.57 1.25 -8.87
N ASP A 157 6.99 2.20 -8.13
CA ASP A 157 6.47 3.44 -8.66
C ASP A 157 7.56 4.32 -9.31
N ASN A 158 7.18 5.19 -10.25
CA ASN A 158 8.09 6.09 -10.94
C ASN A 158 9.23 5.36 -11.67
N ASN A 159 8.85 4.46 -12.58
CA ASN A 159 9.75 3.71 -13.46
C ASN A 159 9.19 3.69 -14.89
N ARG A 160 9.74 2.84 -15.76
CA ARG A 160 9.31 2.63 -17.17
C ARG A 160 8.85 1.18 -17.39
N LEU A 161 8.30 0.54 -16.36
CA LEU A 161 7.80 -0.83 -16.42
C LEU A 161 6.57 -0.89 -17.33
N LYS A 162 6.44 -1.96 -18.10
CA LYS A 162 5.39 -2.16 -19.11
C LYS A 162 4.75 -3.54 -18.98
N GLY A 163 3.68 -3.77 -19.74
CA GLY A 163 2.95 -5.03 -19.70
C GLY A 163 1.96 -5.10 -18.53
N GLY A 164 1.51 -6.32 -18.21
CA GLY A 164 0.52 -6.55 -17.15
C GLY A 164 1.12 -6.67 -15.76
N ILE A 165 0.31 -6.39 -14.74
CA ILE A 165 0.63 -6.78 -13.36
C ILE A 165 0.32 -8.29 -13.25
N PRO A 166 1.30 -9.15 -12.90
CA PRO A 166 1.06 -10.58 -12.80
C PRO A 166 -0.03 -10.88 -11.76
N LYS A 167 -1.11 -11.56 -12.18
CA LYS A 167 -2.22 -11.92 -11.29
C LYS A 167 -1.77 -12.78 -10.10
N GLN A 168 -0.67 -13.51 -10.24
CA GLN A 168 -0.07 -14.36 -9.22
C GLN A 168 0.40 -13.56 -8.00
N LEU A 169 0.66 -12.25 -8.14
CA LEU A 169 0.99 -11.39 -6.99
C LEU A 169 -0.15 -11.34 -5.96
N SER A 170 -1.40 -11.62 -6.37
CA SER A 170 -2.51 -11.72 -5.42
C SER A 170 -2.32 -12.83 -4.39
N GLN A 171 -1.48 -13.85 -4.66
CA GLN A 171 -1.22 -14.96 -3.75
C GLN A 171 -0.32 -14.58 -2.56
N LEU A 172 0.31 -13.40 -2.59
CA LEU A 172 1.18 -12.92 -1.52
C LEU A 172 0.34 -12.44 -0.33
N SER A 173 0.03 -13.35 0.59
CA SER A 173 -0.85 -13.10 1.75
C SER A 173 -0.30 -12.08 2.76
N LEU A 174 1.01 -11.84 2.75
CA LEU A 174 1.68 -10.86 3.62
C LEU A 174 1.84 -9.49 2.96
N LEU A 175 1.58 -9.34 1.67
CA LEU A 175 1.75 -8.07 0.97
C LEU A 175 0.72 -7.05 1.50
N ARG A 176 1.22 -5.92 1.99
CA ARG A 176 0.42 -4.81 2.53
C ARG A 176 0.67 -3.52 1.78
N ILE A 177 1.91 -3.29 1.35
CA ILE A 177 2.29 -2.11 0.57
C ILE A 177 2.62 -2.56 -0.84
N PHE A 178 1.87 -2.06 -1.81
CA PHE A 178 2.13 -2.26 -3.22
C PHE A 178 1.97 -0.92 -3.93
N ASN A 179 2.96 -0.49 -4.70
CA ASN A 179 2.83 0.74 -5.49
C ASN A 179 3.53 0.57 -6.84
N VAL A 180 2.78 0.77 -7.91
CA VAL A 180 3.22 0.70 -9.31
C VAL A 180 2.84 1.95 -10.09
N SER A 181 2.41 3.01 -9.42
CA SER A 181 2.03 4.28 -10.04
C SER A 181 3.16 4.86 -10.89
N ASN A 182 2.82 5.69 -11.87
CA ASN A 182 3.80 6.34 -12.75
C ASN A 182 4.69 5.33 -13.49
N ASN A 183 4.06 4.45 -14.27
CA ASN A 183 4.70 3.47 -15.14
C ASN A 183 3.95 3.40 -16.50
N LEU A 184 4.26 2.40 -17.32
CA LEU A 184 3.64 2.14 -18.62
C LEU A 184 2.84 0.84 -18.60
N LEU A 185 2.24 0.49 -17.46
CA LEU A 185 1.53 -0.78 -17.27
C LEU A 185 0.16 -0.76 -17.94
N SER A 186 -0.32 -1.96 -18.28
CA SER A 186 -1.58 -2.16 -19.01
C SER A 186 -2.30 -3.44 -18.60
N GLY A 187 -3.62 -3.50 -18.81
CA GLY A 187 -4.44 -4.66 -18.52
C GLY A 187 -5.11 -4.63 -17.14
N PRO A 188 -5.76 -5.72 -16.73
CA PRO A 188 -6.53 -5.75 -15.49
C PRO A 188 -5.63 -5.73 -14.25
N VAL A 189 -6.05 -4.97 -13.24
CA VAL A 189 -5.45 -4.99 -11.90
C VAL A 189 -5.85 -6.30 -11.19
N PRO A 190 -4.88 -7.02 -10.59
CA PRO A 190 -5.18 -8.24 -9.82
C PRO A 190 -6.05 -7.96 -8.58
N ASP A 191 -6.93 -8.90 -8.27
CA ASP A 191 -7.72 -8.87 -7.04
C ASP A 191 -6.87 -9.38 -5.86
N PHE A 192 -6.21 -8.47 -5.14
CA PHE A 192 -5.42 -8.79 -3.97
C PHE A 192 -6.31 -9.18 -2.78
N PHE A 193 -5.93 -10.19 -1.99
CA PHE A 193 -6.70 -10.60 -0.80
C PHE A 193 -6.89 -9.47 0.22
N SER A 194 -5.96 -8.52 0.28
CA SER A 194 -6.00 -7.34 1.18
C SER A 194 -6.46 -6.08 0.45
N ARG A 195 -7.67 -6.14 -0.15
CA ARG A 195 -8.29 -5.01 -0.88
C ARG A 195 -8.31 -3.70 -0.09
N ASP A 196 -8.42 -3.78 1.23
CA ASP A 196 -8.51 -2.59 2.09
C ASP A 196 -7.16 -1.88 2.31
N THR A 197 -6.03 -2.51 1.95
CA THR A 197 -4.69 -1.96 2.21
C THR A 197 -4.05 -1.32 0.97
N ILE A 198 -4.41 -1.77 -0.24
CA ILE A 198 -3.81 -1.27 -1.48
C ILE A 198 -4.82 -0.36 -2.19
N SER A 199 -4.60 0.95 -2.10
CA SER A 199 -5.50 1.98 -2.61
C SER A 199 -5.33 2.26 -4.11
N SER A 200 -6.28 2.98 -4.72
CA SER A 200 -6.24 3.36 -6.15
C SER A 200 -5.03 4.23 -6.51
N GLU A 201 -4.51 5.02 -5.56
CA GLU A 201 -3.28 5.82 -5.71
C GLU A 201 -2.07 4.96 -6.06
N SER A 202 -2.08 3.68 -5.69
CA SER A 202 -1.00 2.73 -5.99
C SER A 202 -0.86 2.41 -7.49
N TYR A 203 -1.83 2.82 -8.32
CA TYR A 203 -1.90 2.47 -9.73
C TYR A 203 -1.98 3.67 -10.67
N VAL A 204 -2.10 4.90 -10.13
CA VAL A 204 -2.28 6.12 -10.93
C VAL A 204 -1.18 6.32 -11.96
N ASN A 205 -1.47 7.08 -13.01
CA ASN A 205 -0.52 7.36 -14.09
C ASN A 205 -0.01 6.09 -14.81
N ASN A 206 -0.87 5.08 -14.94
CA ASN A 206 -0.73 3.95 -15.86
C ASN A 206 -1.98 3.89 -16.74
N SER A 207 -1.96 4.55 -17.90
CA SER A 207 -3.15 4.74 -18.74
C SER A 207 -3.76 3.45 -19.32
N GLY A 208 -2.99 2.36 -19.34
CA GLY A 208 -3.45 1.06 -19.81
C GLY A 208 -4.11 0.19 -18.73
N LEU A 209 -4.00 0.55 -17.44
CA LEU A 209 -4.55 -0.26 -16.35
C LEU A 209 -6.07 -0.05 -16.22
N CYS A 210 -6.77 -1.09 -15.79
CA CYS A 210 -8.21 -1.09 -15.56
C CYS A 210 -8.60 -2.17 -14.54
N GLY A 211 -9.84 -2.19 -14.06
CA GLY A 211 -10.31 -3.09 -13.02
C GLY A 211 -10.06 -2.56 -11.61
N GLY A 212 -10.81 -3.04 -10.63
CA GLY A 212 -10.76 -2.53 -9.26
C GLY A 212 -9.34 -2.57 -8.67
N PRO A 213 -8.86 -1.49 -8.05
CA PRO A 213 -9.58 -0.27 -7.58
C PRO A 213 -9.69 0.89 -8.60
N LEU A 214 -9.41 0.67 -9.89
CA LEU A 214 -9.54 1.65 -10.97
C LEU A 214 -10.89 1.55 -11.71
N ASP A 215 -11.04 2.32 -12.79
CA ASP A 215 -12.13 2.19 -13.76
C ASP A 215 -12.14 0.80 -14.40
N CYS A 216 -13.31 0.27 -14.73
CA CYS A 216 -13.40 -1.05 -15.35
C CYS A 216 -12.67 -1.16 -16.68
N CYS A 217 -12.33 -2.40 -17.03
CA CYS A 217 -11.84 -2.73 -18.35
C CYS A 217 -12.96 -2.63 -19.40
N LYS A 218 -12.68 -1.96 -20.53
CA LYS A 218 -13.66 -1.70 -21.62
C LYS A 218 -14.31 -2.96 -22.23
N ASN A 219 -13.70 -4.13 -22.04
CA ASN A 219 -14.16 -5.40 -22.62
C ASN A 219 -14.87 -6.32 -21.61
N ASP A 220 -14.81 -5.99 -20.32
CA ASP A 220 -15.55 -6.71 -19.29
C ASP A 220 -16.75 -5.85 -18.96
N GLY A 221 -17.95 -6.30 -19.35
CA GLY A 221 -19.19 -5.59 -19.01
C GLY A 221 -19.20 -5.27 -17.52
N CYS A 222 -18.99 -4.00 -17.17
CA CYS A 222 -18.99 -3.56 -15.79
C CYS A 222 -20.34 -3.86 -15.16
N THR A 223 -20.46 -4.93 -14.38
CA THR A 223 -21.52 -4.98 -13.39
C THR A 223 -21.08 -4.20 -12.16
N PHE A 224 -20.82 -2.89 -12.32
CA PHE A 224 -20.82 -1.92 -11.22
C PHE A 224 -22.29 -1.63 -10.80
N GLU A 225 -23.08 -2.70 -10.70
CA GLU A 225 -24.52 -2.65 -10.43
C GLU A 225 -24.92 -3.54 -9.26
N GLY A 226 -24.03 -4.40 -8.76
CA GLY A 226 -24.33 -5.26 -7.61
C GLY A 226 -24.43 -4.47 -6.30
N SER A 227 -23.34 -3.86 -5.84
CA SER A 227 -23.31 -3.40 -4.44
C SER A 227 -23.96 -2.04 -4.20
N PHE A 228 -23.85 -1.08 -5.14
CA PHE A 228 -24.44 0.25 -4.94
C PHE A 228 -25.94 0.28 -5.23
N LYS A 229 -26.43 -0.44 -6.26
CA LYS A 229 -27.88 -0.48 -6.54
C LYS A 229 -28.63 -1.40 -5.57
N ILE A 230 -28.01 -2.48 -5.06
CA ILE A 230 -28.63 -3.30 -4.01
C ILE A 230 -28.61 -2.55 -2.68
N GLY A 231 -27.51 -1.88 -2.32
CA GLY A 231 -27.44 -1.03 -1.13
C GLY A 231 -28.42 0.14 -1.18
N PHE A 232 -28.54 0.81 -2.33
CA PHE A 232 -29.53 1.88 -2.53
C PHE A 232 -30.96 1.34 -2.59
N LYS A 233 -31.20 0.15 -3.17
CA LYS A 233 -32.53 -0.48 -3.14
C LYS A 233 -32.92 -0.92 -1.73
N ILE A 234 -32.02 -1.54 -0.97
CA ILE A 234 -32.27 -1.95 0.42
C ILE A 234 -32.43 -0.71 1.30
N GLY A 235 -31.56 0.30 1.16
CA GLY A 235 -31.66 1.58 1.85
C GLY A 235 -32.93 2.36 1.51
N PHE A 236 -33.35 2.37 0.24
CA PHE A 236 -34.61 2.96 -0.22
C PHE A 236 -35.83 2.17 0.25
N ILE A 237 -35.78 0.83 0.27
CA ILE A 237 -36.85 -0.02 0.81
C ILE A 237 -36.98 0.20 2.32
N ILE A 238 -35.88 0.27 3.07
CA ILE A 238 -35.87 0.59 4.50
C ILE A 238 -36.42 2.01 4.72
N PHE A 239 -35.91 3.01 4.00
CA PHE A 239 -36.38 4.39 4.05
C PHE A 239 -37.88 4.51 3.72
N CYS A 240 -38.37 3.81 2.70
CA CYS A 240 -39.79 3.77 2.36
C CYS A 240 -40.63 2.98 3.37
N SER A 241 -40.09 1.92 3.98
CA SER A 241 -40.81 1.10 4.97
C SER A 241 -41.00 1.82 6.31
N PHE A 242 -40.07 2.72 6.67
CA PHE A 242 -40.16 3.56 7.88
C PHE A 242 -40.85 4.92 7.65
N ILE A 243 -40.97 5.38 6.40
CA ILE A 243 -41.68 6.63 6.04
C ILE A 243 -43.13 6.40 5.61
N ASN A 244 -43.54 5.19 5.25
CA ASN A 244 -44.93 4.95 4.82
C ASN A 244 -46.02 5.15 5.89
N PRO A 245 -45.78 5.06 7.21
CA PRO A 245 -46.75 5.52 8.20
C PRO A 245 -46.91 7.05 8.17
N TYR A 246 -45.85 7.79 7.84
CA TYR A 246 -45.83 9.25 7.79
C TYR A 246 -46.44 9.80 6.50
N ILE A 247 -46.29 9.14 5.35
CA ILE A 247 -46.91 9.58 4.09
C ILE A 247 -48.42 9.31 4.09
N LEU A 248 -48.89 8.21 4.66
CA LEU A 248 -50.32 7.97 4.83
C LEU A 248 -50.95 8.95 5.83
N LEU A 249 -50.23 9.30 6.89
CA LEU A 249 -50.66 10.35 7.82
C LEU A 249 -50.66 11.73 7.13
N CYS A 250 -49.63 12.07 6.34
CA CYS A 250 -49.57 13.33 5.59
C CYS A 250 -50.63 13.41 4.47
N ASN A 251 -50.94 12.32 3.78
CA ASN A 251 -51.99 12.27 2.76
C ASN A 251 -53.40 12.30 3.37
N TRP A 252 -53.60 11.66 4.53
CA TRP A 252 -54.84 11.74 5.31
C TRP A 252 -55.05 13.15 5.86
N VAL A 253 -54.02 13.78 6.44
CA VAL A 253 -54.04 15.18 6.89
C VAL A 253 -54.23 16.14 5.71
N SER A 254 -53.59 15.89 4.56
CA SER A 254 -53.76 16.73 3.36
C SER A 254 -55.16 16.59 2.73
N SER A 255 -55.78 15.40 2.79
CA SER A 255 -57.16 15.17 2.36
C SER A 255 -58.19 15.75 3.33
N TYR A 256 -57.91 15.74 4.64
CA TYR A 256 -58.73 16.37 5.66
C TYR A 256 -58.70 17.90 5.54
N MET A 257 -57.52 18.47 5.27
CA MET A 257 -57.31 19.91 5.05
C MET A 257 -57.85 20.43 3.71
N LYS A 258 -58.23 19.55 2.78
CA LYS A 258 -58.76 19.93 1.45
C LYS A 258 -60.26 20.25 1.45
N ASN A 259 -60.96 19.96 2.54
CA ASN A 259 -62.42 20.09 2.65
C ASN A 259 -62.91 21.34 3.39
N GLU A 260 -62.01 22.24 3.82
CA GLU A 260 -62.41 23.57 4.28
C GLU A 260 -61.75 24.67 3.44
N THR A 261 -62.59 25.51 2.83
CA THR A 261 -62.18 26.58 1.91
C THR A 261 -61.42 27.69 2.62
N MET A 262 -60.16 27.89 2.23
CA MET A 262 -59.29 28.97 2.71
C MET A 262 -59.03 30.07 1.64
N PRO A 263 -58.74 31.32 2.06
CA PRO A 263 -58.77 32.51 1.20
C PRO A 263 -57.63 32.55 0.17
N THR A 264 -57.87 33.26 -0.92
CA THR A 264 -57.06 33.29 -2.15
C THR A 264 -55.62 33.78 -1.94
N LYS A 265 -54.71 33.14 -2.70
CA LYS A 265 -53.23 33.20 -2.69
C LYS A 265 -52.55 34.58 -2.70
N THR A 266 -53.26 35.68 -2.91
CA THR A 266 -52.63 36.98 -3.19
C THR A 266 -52.16 37.68 -1.92
N THR A 267 -52.89 37.55 -0.80
CA THR A 267 -52.61 38.29 0.45
C THR A 267 -51.46 37.69 1.28
N VAL A 268 -51.31 36.36 1.30
CA VAL A 268 -50.25 35.69 2.09
C VAL A 268 -48.86 35.93 1.50
N LEU A 269 -48.77 35.98 0.17
CA LEU A 269 -47.52 36.23 -0.55
C LEU A 269 -47.01 37.66 -0.36
N GLU A 270 -47.89 38.65 -0.21
CA GLU A 270 -47.52 40.04 0.05
C GLU A 270 -47.04 40.25 1.50
N GLU A 271 -47.65 39.59 2.48
CA GLU A 271 -47.22 39.69 3.89
C GLU A 271 -45.88 38.97 4.14
N CYS A 272 -45.64 37.81 3.49
CA CYS A 272 -44.34 37.14 3.51
C CYS A 272 -43.22 37.99 2.88
N ARG A 273 -43.56 38.82 1.89
CA ARG A 273 -42.59 39.73 1.26
C ARG A 273 -42.23 40.91 2.16
N LYS A 274 -43.17 41.38 2.99
CA LYS A 274 -42.95 42.45 3.99
C LYS A 274 -42.13 42.02 5.21
N ASN A 275 -42.10 40.73 5.54
CA ASN A 275 -41.38 40.20 6.71
C ASN A 275 -39.96 39.70 6.40
N LYS A 276 -39.50 39.81 5.16
CA LYS A 276 -38.17 39.35 4.75
C LYS A 276 -37.09 40.30 5.28
N GLY A 277 -36.29 39.82 6.25
CA GLY A 277 -35.15 40.55 6.82
C GLY A 277 -35.39 41.18 8.21
N LYS A 278 -36.53 40.91 8.85
CA LYS A 278 -36.81 41.38 10.22
C LYS A 278 -36.40 40.34 11.27
N GLN A 279 -36.03 40.80 12.47
CA GLN A 279 -35.82 39.92 13.63
C GLN A 279 -37.17 39.44 14.19
N VAL A 280 -37.14 38.29 14.89
CA VAL A 280 -38.30 37.43 15.23
C VAL A 280 -39.42 38.20 15.95
N ASP A 281 -39.05 39.15 16.80
CA ASP A 281 -39.92 39.96 17.65
C ASP A 281 -40.61 41.13 16.91
N GLN A 282 -40.31 41.33 15.61
CA GLN A 282 -40.92 42.35 14.74
C GLN A 282 -41.83 41.77 13.65
N ILE A 283 -42.15 40.47 13.72
CA ILE A 283 -43.01 39.77 12.76
C ILE A 283 -44.48 39.99 13.14
N THR A 284 -45.30 40.43 12.19
CA THR A 284 -46.75 40.54 12.37
C THR A 284 -47.40 39.16 12.21
N PRO A 285 -48.25 38.69 13.16
CA PRO A 285 -48.85 37.36 13.08
C PRO A 285 -49.87 37.26 11.93
N LEU A 286 -49.89 36.10 11.26
CA LEU A 286 -50.90 35.77 10.25
C LEU A 286 -52.27 35.52 10.90
N PRO A 287 -53.38 35.85 10.23
CA PRO A 287 -54.71 35.77 10.82
C PRO A 287 -55.12 34.32 11.12
N ASN A 288 -55.28 34.02 12.40
CA ASN A 288 -55.83 32.77 12.93
C ASN A 288 -57.34 32.74 12.73
N LYS A 289 -57.85 31.73 12.01
CA LYS A 289 -59.20 31.23 12.25
C LYS A 289 -59.20 29.70 12.21
N GLY A 290 -59.58 29.13 13.35
CA GLY A 290 -60.20 27.81 13.42
C GLY A 290 -59.30 26.68 13.88
N LEU A 291 -58.98 26.62 15.17
CA LEU A 291 -59.18 25.40 15.95
C LEU A 291 -59.15 25.74 17.44
N HIS A 292 -60.30 25.48 18.08
CA HIS A 292 -60.49 25.57 19.51
C HIS A 292 -59.66 24.50 20.24
N GLN A 293 -59.24 24.86 21.45
CA GLN A 293 -58.67 23.98 22.46
C GLN A 293 -59.57 22.77 22.68
N GLU A 294 -59.05 21.59 22.36
CA GLU A 294 -59.13 20.35 23.14
C GLU A 294 -58.75 19.19 22.22
N GLU A 295 -57.44 19.01 22.02
CA GLU A 295 -56.75 17.73 21.80
C GLU A 295 -55.24 18.03 21.72
N ILE A 296 -54.78 18.79 22.72
CA ILE A 296 -53.40 18.74 23.22
C ILE A 296 -53.30 17.39 23.93
N ILE A 297 -52.16 16.69 23.80
CA ILE A 297 -51.80 15.37 24.38
C ILE A 297 -51.91 14.25 23.31
N PRO A 298 -50.89 14.08 22.43
CA PRO A 298 -49.72 13.29 22.82
C PRO A 298 -48.38 13.75 22.17
N VAL A 299 -48.14 15.05 22.05
CA VAL A 299 -46.86 15.60 21.51
C VAL A 299 -45.71 15.56 22.52
N PHE A 300 -45.98 15.24 23.79
CA PHE A 300 -44.97 15.23 24.86
C PHE A 300 -44.18 13.92 25.04
N PHE A 301 -44.53 12.82 24.35
CA PHE A 301 -43.94 11.50 24.65
C PHE A 301 -42.85 10.99 23.68
N LEU A 302 -42.62 11.64 22.53
CA LEU A 302 -41.61 11.18 21.56
C LEU A 302 -40.30 11.97 21.57
N ALA A 303 -40.15 12.93 22.49
CA ALA A 303 -38.87 13.58 22.78
C ALA A 303 -37.94 12.74 23.70
N LEU A 304 -38.33 11.52 24.09
CA LEU A 304 -37.64 10.73 25.12
C LEU A 304 -37.03 9.39 24.67
N LEU A 305 -37.07 9.02 23.39
CA LEU A 305 -36.43 7.78 22.92
C LEU A 305 -35.39 8.07 21.83
N ASN A 306 -34.29 8.68 22.27
CA ASN A 306 -32.97 8.56 21.66
C ASN A 306 -32.31 7.28 22.21
N ILE A 307 -32.32 6.18 21.45
CA ILE A 307 -31.29 5.13 21.43
C ILE A 307 -31.14 4.65 19.98
#